data_AF-A0A7C3UFC1-F1
#
_entry.id   AF-A0A7C3UFC1-F1
#
_cell.length_a   1.000
_cell.length_b   1.000
_cell.length_c   1.000
_cell.angle_alpha   90.00
_cell.angle_beta   90.00
_cell.angle_gamma   90.00
#
_symmetry.space_group_name_H-M   'P 1'
#
loop_
_entity.id
_entity.type
_entity.pdbx_description
1 polymer ?
#
loop_
_entity_poly.entity_id
_entity_poly.type
_entity_poly.pdbx_seq_one_letter_code
_entity_poly.pdbx_strand_id
1 'polypeptide(L)'
;MSKENLSNITKVADGVYMRIGDIGRGQSNGGYIVCDDFVIAIEAPNLEATSEMFSEVKQITDKPIKVLIITHGHWDHDLGVDGFIEKGVAVICHENLRKRYIEQGKKGVFIGVTDRIALTNNDRTVELFTSGVNHSITDIYTYLPKEGVIYTGDSVVS
;
A
#
# COMPACT_ATOMS: atom_id res chain seq x y z
N MET A 1 -25.99 -4.96 12.72
CA MET A 1 -24.59 -5.41 12.68
C MET A 1 -24.42 -6.27 11.45
N SER A 2 -24.15 -5.65 10.30
CA SER A 2 -23.85 -6.37 9.06
C SER A 2 -22.48 -7.03 9.21
N LYS A 3 -22.37 -8.30 8.86
CA LYS A 3 -21.11 -9.02 8.79
C LYS A 3 -20.20 -8.27 7.82
N GLU A 4 -19.13 -7.67 8.34
CA GLU A 4 -18.04 -7.14 7.51
C GLU A 4 -17.48 -8.30 6.68
N ASN A 5 -17.69 -8.23 5.38
CA ASN A 5 -17.29 -9.27 4.44
C ASN A 5 -15.77 -9.26 4.30
N LEU A 6 -15.12 -10.27 4.87
CA LEU A 6 -13.76 -10.68 4.50
C LEU A 6 -13.66 -11.24 3.07
N SER A 7 -14.71 -11.13 2.23
CA SER A 7 -14.76 -11.76 0.90
C SER A 7 -13.67 -11.26 -0.05
N ASN A 8 -12.98 -10.17 0.29
CA ASN A 8 -12.10 -9.46 -0.61
C ASN A 8 -10.61 -9.63 -0.25
N ILE A 9 -10.24 -10.38 0.80
CA ILE A 9 -8.83 -10.61 1.15
C ILE A 9 -8.44 -12.05 0.85
N THR A 10 -7.38 -12.23 0.05
CA THR A 10 -6.83 -13.53 -0.30
C THR A 10 -5.37 -13.63 0.14
N LYS A 11 -5.01 -14.66 0.91
CA LYS A 11 -3.59 -14.97 1.19
C LYS A 11 -2.95 -15.52 -0.09
N VAL A 12 -1.93 -14.83 -0.61
CA VAL A 12 -1.23 -15.21 -1.85
C VAL A 12 0.12 -15.87 -1.60
N ALA A 13 0.73 -15.59 -0.44
CA ALA A 13 1.91 -16.28 0.08
C ALA A 13 1.93 -16.17 1.61
N ASP A 14 2.91 -16.77 2.27
CA ASP A 14 2.97 -16.67 3.73
C ASP A 14 3.18 -15.22 4.20
N GLY A 15 2.26 -14.70 5.01
CA GLY A 15 2.26 -13.30 5.44
C GLY A 15 2.01 -12.26 4.33
N VAL A 16 1.58 -12.65 3.13
CA VAL A 16 1.31 -11.73 2.00
C VAL A 16 -0.11 -11.92 1.50
N TYR A 17 -0.84 -10.81 1.38
CA TYR A 17 -2.29 -10.80 1.13
C TYR A 17 -2.64 -9.82 0.01
N MET A 18 -3.52 -10.24 -0.89
CA MET A 18 -4.19 -9.38 -1.87
C MET A 18 -5.51 -8.90 -1.28
N ARG A 19 -5.79 -7.60 -1.40
CA ARG A 19 -7.09 -6.98 -1.12
C ARG A 19 -7.74 -6.59 -2.44
N ILE A 20 -8.93 -7.10 -2.71
CA ILE A 20 -9.75 -6.73 -3.87
C ILE A 20 -10.55 -5.48 -3.51
N GLY A 21 -10.36 -4.41 -4.29
CA GLY A 21 -11.12 -3.18 -4.15
C GLY A 21 -12.52 -3.31 -4.74
N ASP A 22 -13.47 -2.54 -4.20
CA ASP A 22 -14.77 -2.31 -4.82
C ASP A 22 -14.72 -1.11 -5.78
N ILE A 23 -14.69 -1.40 -7.09
CA ILE A 23 -14.68 -0.39 -8.15
C ILE A 23 -15.92 0.52 -8.12
N GLY A 24 -17.08 0.01 -7.69
CA GLY A 24 -18.31 0.79 -7.54
C GLY A 24 -18.21 1.85 -6.44
N ARG A 25 -17.27 1.66 -5.51
CA ARG A 25 -16.92 2.59 -4.43
C ARG A 25 -15.61 3.33 -4.71
N GLY A 26 -15.05 3.20 -5.91
CA GLY A 26 -13.79 3.84 -6.27
C GLY A 26 -12.60 3.32 -5.47
N GLN A 27 -12.56 2.02 -5.19
CA GLN A 27 -11.47 1.39 -4.46
C GLN A 27 -10.58 0.56 -5.41
N SER A 28 -9.29 0.88 -5.47
CA SER A 28 -8.30 0.04 -6.15
C SER A 28 -8.00 -1.24 -5.36
N ASN A 29 -7.39 -2.21 -6.06
CA ASN A 29 -6.80 -3.37 -5.42
C ASN A 29 -5.55 -2.97 -4.63
N GLY A 30 -5.29 -3.66 -3.53
CA GLY A 30 -4.13 -3.41 -2.69
C GLY A 30 -3.71 -4.67 -1.97
N GLY A 31 -3.21 -4.53 -0.75
CA GLY A 31 -2.81 -5.70 0.02
C GLY A 31 -2.12 -5.39 1.32
N TYR A 32 -1.63 -6.47 1.93
CA TYR A 32 -0.95 -6.45 3.23
C TYR A 32 0.26 -7.37 3.20
N ILE A 33 1.37 -6.88 3.77
CA ILE A 33 2.57 -7.68 4.05
C ILE A 33 2.77 -7.66 5.56
N VAL A 34 2.68 -8.83 6.19
CA VAL A 34 2.88 -8.99 7.64
C VAL A 34 4.37 -9.20 7.91
N CYS A 35 5.00 -8.21 8.55
CA CYS A 35 6.36 -8.27 9.07
C CYS A 35 6.36 -8.78 10.53
N ASP A 36 7.50 -8.75 11.21
CA ASP A 36 7.64 -9.31 12.56
C ASP A 36 6.89 -8.47 13.60
N ASP A 37 7.05 -7.15 13.55
CA ASP A 37 6.46 -6.23 14.54
C ASP A 37 5.37 -5.31 13.97
N PHE A 38 5.11 -5.37 12.66
CA PHE A 38 4.19 -4.46 11.99
C PHE A 38 3.65 -5.03 10.69
N VAL A 39 2.69 -4.32 10.11
CA VAL A 39 2.14 -4.58 8.78
C VAL A 39 2.49 -3.42 7.85
N ILE A 40 2.83 -3.78 6.61
CA ILE A 40 2.89 -2.86 5.48
C ILE A 40 1.55 -2.98 4.74
N ALA A 41 0.82 -1.88 4.63
CA ALA A 41 -0.36 -1.77 3.77
C ALA A 41 0.05 -1.29 2.38
N ILE A 42 -0.69 -1.72 1.35
CA ILE A 42 -0.49 -1.31 -0.05
C ILE A 42 -1.80 -0.71 -0.55
N GLU A 43 -1.69 0.49 -1.12
CA GLU A 43 -2.78 1.41 -1.50
C GLU A 43 -3.57 2.00 -0.32
N ALA A 44 -4.15 3.18 -0.57
CA ALA A 44 -5.09 3.85 0.34
C ALA A 44 -6.21 4.50 -0.49
N PRO A 45 -7.17 3.71 -1.00
CA PRO A 45 -8.06 4.17 -2.07
C PRO A 45 -8.92 5.39 -1.71
N ASN A 46 -9.56 5.36 -0.54
CA ASN A 46 -10.36 6.46 -0.01
C ASN A 46 -10.52 6.29 1.52
N LEU A 47 -11.05 7.30 2.23
CA LEU A 47 -11.14 7.27 3.70
C LEU A 47 -12.02 6.14 4.25
N GLU A 48 -13.04 5.73 3.50
CA GLU A 48 -13.89 4.60 3.84
C GLU A 48 -13.07 3.31 3.80
N ALA A 49 -12.39 3.06 2.68
CA ALA A 49 -11.47 1.93 2.53
C ALA A 49 -10.36 1.97 3.59
N THR A 50 -9.77 3.13 3.89
CA THR A 50 -8.76 3.25 4.95
C THR A 50 -9.27 2.72 6.28
N SER A 51 -10.51 3.06 6.66
CA SER A 51 -11.12 2.56 7.90
C SER A 51 -11.32 1.05 7.88
N GLU A 52 -11.79 0.51 6.75
CA GLU A 52 -11.93 -0.94 6.52
C GLU A 52 -10.57 -1.63 6.64
N MET A 53 -9.52 -1.10 6.02
CA MET A 53 -8.18 -1.69 6.01
C MET A 53 -7.60 -1.86 7.42
N PHE A 54 -7.84 -0.91 8.33
CA PHE A 54 -7.43 -1.06 9.74
C PHE A 54 -8.24 -2.15 10.48
N SER A 55 -9.52 -2.35 10.16
CA SER A 55 -10.34 -3.44 10.70
C SER A 55 -9.98 -4.79 10.10
N GLU A 56 -9.69 -4.83 8.80
CA GLU A 56 -9.24 -6.00 8.05
C GLU A 56 -7.92 -6.55 8.60
N VAL A 57 -6.93 -5.69 8.85
CA VAL A 57 -5.63 -6.13 9.39
C VAL A 57 -5.76 -6.81 10.76
N LYS A 58 -6.69 -6.37 11.62
CA LYS A 58 -6.95 -7.01 12.93
C LYS A 58 -7.48 -8.45 12.80
N GLN A 59 -8.04 -8.80 11.65
CA GLN A 59 -8.50 -10.17 11.37
C GLN A 59 -7.35 -11.05 10.86
N ILE A 60 -6.25 -10.43 10.42
CA ILE A 60 -5.03 -11.11 9.94
C ILE A 60 -4.02 -11.27 11.08
N THR A 61 -3.85 -10.24 11.92
CA THR A 61 -2.80 -10.17 12.94
C THR A 61 -3.07 -9.06 13.96
N ASP A 62 -2.52 -9.18 15.17
CA ASP A 62 -2.55 -8.12 16.20
C ASP A 62 -1.50 -7.01 15.97
N LYS A 63 -0.65 -7.17 14.96
CA LYS A 63 0.44 -6.23 14.64
C LYS A 63 -0.13 -4.94 14.03
N PRO A 64 0.40 -3.76 14.41
CA PRO A 64 -0.07 -2.49 13.86
C PRO A 64 0.40 -2.27 12.42
N ILE A 65 -0.40 -1.57 11.61
CA ILE A 65 0.09 -0.98 10.36
C ILE A 65 1.05 0.15 10.70
N LYS A 66 2.30 0.10 10.20
CA LYS A 66 3.29 1.16 10.41
C LYS A 66 3.84 1.76 9.11
N VAL A 67 3.64 1.07 8.00
CA VAL A 67 4.07 1.52 6.68
C VAL A 67 2.90 1.41 5.71
N LEU A 68 2.69 2.44 4.91
CA LEU A 68 1.81 2.45 3.75
C LEU A 68 2.67 2.62 2.50
N ILE A 69 2.47 1.77 1.51
CA ILE A 69 3.04 1.92 0.18
C ILE A 69 1.94 2.39 -0.77
N ILE A 70 2.19 3.49 -1.48
CA ILE A 70 1.33 3.95 -2.58
C ILE A 70 2.07 3.66 -3.89
N THR A 71 1.50 2.82 -4.75
CA THR A 71 2.13 2.48 -6.03
C THR A 71 2.19 3.68 -6.96
N HIS A 72 1.14 4.51 -6.99
CA HIS A 72 1.11 5.73 -7.77
C HIS A 72 -0.01 6.69 -7.32
N GLY A 73 0.03 7.93 -7.84
CA GLY A 73 -0.77 9.04 -7.34
C GLY A 73 -2.12 9.26 -8.05
N HIS A 74 -2.90 8.21 -8.31
CA HIS A 74 -4.27 8.36 -8.80
C HIS A 74 -5.31 8.32 -7.68
N TRP A 75 -6.50 8.83 -8.00
CA TRP A 75 -7.55 9.11 -7.04
C TRP A 75 -8.07 7.84 -6.34
N ASP A 76 -8.09 6.72 -7.04
CA ASP A 76 -8.49 5.41 -6.51
C ASP A 76 -7.37 4.70 -5.75
N HIS A 77 -6.18 5.30 -5.67
CA HIS A 77 -4.98 4.77 -5.01
C HIS A 77 -4.62 5.54 -3.74
N ASP A 78 -4.86 6.85 -3.69
CA ASP A 78 -4.28 7.69 -2.64
C ASP A 78 -5.22 8.71 -1.94
N LEU A 79 -6.52 8.75 -2.24
CA LEU A 79 -7.44 9.67 -1.54
C LEU A 79 -7.59 9.34 -0.05
N GLY A 80 -7.28 8.11 0.36
CA GLY A 80 -7.34 7.64 1.74
C GLY A 80 -6.07 7.90 2.56
N VAL A 81 -5.01 8.47 1.95
CA VAL A 81 -3.68 8.60 2.58
C VAL A 81 -3.70 9.37 3.91
N ASP A 82 -4.56 10.38 4.04
CA ASP A 82 -4.64 11.22 5.24
C ASP A 82 -5.06 10.40 6.47
N GLY A 83 -5.95 9.42 6.31
CA GLY A 83 -6.36 8.55 7.42
C GLY A 83 -5.23 7.65 7.94
N PHE A 84 -4.22 7.34 7.12
CA PHE A 84 -3.00 6.65 7.55
C PHE A 84 -2.03 7.64 8.23
N ILE A 85 -1.85 8.83 7.65
CA ILE A 85 -0.99 9.89 8.19
C ILE A 85 -1.42 10.28 9.61
N GLU A 86 -2.73 10.48 9.84
CA GLU A 86 -3.29 10.83 11.15
C GLU A 86 -3.01 9.76 12.23
N LYS A 87 -2.78 8.51 11.82
CA LYS A 87 -2.42 7.40 12.71
C LYS A 87 -0.91 7.21 12.87
N GLY A 88 -0.10 8.12 12.31
CA GLY A 88 1.36 8.08 12.40
C GLY A 88 2.01 7.02 11.51
N VAL A 89 1.31 6.53 10.48
CA VAL A 89 1.85 5.57 9.51
C VAL A 89 2.80 6.29 8.55
N ALA A 90 3.99 5.73 8.33
CA ALA A 90 4.93 6.25 7.35
C ALA A 90 4.51 5.87 5.93
N VAL A 91 4.58 6.81 4.99
CA VAL A 91 4.17 6.60 3.60
C VAL A 91 5.40 6.49 2.70
N ILE A 92 5.50 5.41 1.94
CA ILE A 92 6.50 5.19 0.91
C ILE A 92 5.83 5.30 -0.45
N CYS A 93 6.39 6.12 -1.32
CA CYS A 93 5.84 6.37 -2.66
C CYS A 93 6.95 6.83 -3.62
N HIS A 94 6.63 7.01 -4.89
CA HIS A 94 7.56 7.65 -5.84
C HIS A 94 7.96 9.07 -5.40
N GLU A 95 9.19 9.50 -5.66
CA GLU A 95 9.69 10.84 -5.23
C GLU A 95 8.84 12.00 -5.77
N ASN A 96 8.33 11.91 -7.01
CA ASN A 96 7.42 12.93 -7.55
C ASN A 96 6.09 13.00 -6.78
N LEU A 97 5.57 11.86 -6.34
CA LEU A 97 4.36 11.81 -5.51
C LEU A 97 4.64 12.36 -4.11
N ARG A 98 5.81 12.04 -3.54
CA ARG A 98 6.26 12.63 -2.28
C ARG A 98 6.30 14.15 -2.33
N LYS A 99 6.88 14.73 -3.38
CA LYS A 99 6.90 16.19 -3.60
C LYS A 99 5.49 16.76 -3.68
N ARG A 100 4.60 16.10 -4.43
CA ARG A 100 3.19 16.48 -4.53
C ARG A 100 2.50 16.53 -3.16
N TYR A 101 2.72 15.55 -2.29
CA TYR A 101 2.16 15.56 -0.93
C TYR A 101 2.70 16.72 -0.08
N ILE A 102 3.99 17.04 -0.22
CA ILE A 102 4.60 18.18 0.49
C ILE A 102 4.03 19.50 -0.02
N GLU A 103 3.88 19.67 -1.33
CA GLU A 103 3.30 20.86 -1.96
C GLU A 103 1.83 21.05 -1.56
N GLN A 104 1.09 19.95 -1.39
CA GLN A 104 -0.27 19.94 -0.84
C GLN A 104 -0.32 20.24 0.67
N GLY A 105 0.82 20.35 1.35
CA GLY A 105 0.90 20.66 2.77
C GLY A 105 0.59 19.49 3.70
N LYS A 106 0.61 18.24 3.21
CA LYS A 106 0.40 17.05 4.05
C LYS A 106 1.53 16.92 5.07
N LYS A 107 1.18 16.62 6.32
CA LYS A 107 2.13 16.53 7.45
C LYS A 107 2.27 15.10 7.93
N GLY A 108 3.24 14.38 7.40
CA GLY A 108 3.53 12.99 7.73
C GLY A 108 4.98 12.63 7.47
N VAL A 109 5.35 11.37 7.75
CA VAL A 109 6.65 10.82 7.37
C VAL A 109 6.51 10.24 5.97
N PHE A 110 7.18 10.87 5.00
CA PHE A 110 7.17 10.40 3.61
C PHE A 110 8.57 10.01 3.15
N ILE A 111 8.69 8.84 2.52
CA ILE A 111 9.91 8.35 1.90
C ILE A 111 9.68 8.23 0.41
N GLY A 112 10.57 8.83 -0.38
CA GLY A 112 10.47 8.89 -1.83
C GLY A 112 11.41 7.89 -2.48
N VAL A 113 10.88 7.09 -3.40
CA VAL A 113 11.66 6.17 -4.24
C VAL A 113 12.05 6.89 -5.52
N THR A 114 13.35 6.97 -5.80
CA THR A 114 13.90 7.57 -7.03
C THR A 114 14.37 6.56 -8.06
N ASP A 115 14.89 5.42 -7.59
CA ASP A 115 15.30 4.27 -8.41
C ASP A 115 14.84 2.99 -7.72
N ARG A 116 15.51 2.64 -6.62
CA ARG A 116 15.23 1.45 -5.83
C ARG A 116 15.55 1.64 -4.36
N ILE A 117 14.69 1.10 -3.49
CA ILE A 117 14.97 0.89 -2.07
C ILE A 117 14.55 -0.52 -1.67
N ALA A 118 15.08 -1.00 -0.55
CA ALA A 118 14.69 -2.28 0.02
C ALA A 118 14.42 -2.14 1.51
N LEU A 119 13.30 -2.69 1.97
CA LEU A 119 12.99 -2.87 3.38
C LEU A 119 13.34 -4.30 3.76
N THR A 120 14.14 -4.50 4.80
CA THR A 120 14.48 -5.84 5.29
C THR A 120 13.85 -6.06 6.65
N ASN A 121 13.15 -7.18 6.79
CA ASN A 121 12.57 -7.67 8.04
C ASN A 121 13.02 -9.13 8.20
N ASN A 122 14.08 -9.34 8.96
CA ASN A 122 14.79 -10.62 9.07
C ASN A 122 15.18 -11.20 7.71
N ASP A 123 14.62 -12.34 7.33
CA ASP A 123 14.92 -13.04 6.09
C ASP A 123 14.00 -12.64 4.92
N ARG A 124 13.07 -11.69 5.15
CA ARG A 124 12.22 -11.11 4.13
C ARG A 124 12.74 -9.76 3.67
N THR A 125 12.79 -9.58 2.35
CA THR A 125 13.08 -8.31 1.70
C THR A 125 11.86 -7.86 0.89
N VAL A 126 11.48 -6.59 1.04
CA VAL A 126 10.48 -5.91 0.20
C VAL A 126 11.21 -4.86 -0.62
N GLU A 127 11.33 -5.10 -1.92
CA GLU A 127 11.97 -4.20 -2.86
C GLU A 127 10.93 -3.24 -3.43
N LEU A 128 11.21 -1.94 -3.37
CA LEU A 128 10.44 -0.93 -4.06
C LEU A 128 11.29 -0.30 -5.14
N PHE A 129 10.80 -0.25 -6.37
CA PHE A 129 11.54 0.33 -7.48
C PHE A 129 10.63 0.97 -8.52
N THR A 130 11.19 1.90 -9.28
CA THR A 130 10.55 2.45 -10.49
C THR A 130 11.18 1.84 -11.74
N SER A 131 10.43 1.79 -12.85
CA SER A 131 10.95 1.42 -14.18
C SER A 131 10.80 2.54 -15.21
N GLY A 132 10.64 3.78 -14.74
CA GLY A 132 10.29 4.93 -15.56
C GLY A 132 8.77 5.14 -15.63
N VAL A 133 8.33 5.91 -16.62
CA VAL A 133 6.90 6.20 -16.84
C VAL A 133 6.22 4.97 -17.43
N ASN A 134 5.19 4.45 -16.76
CA ASN A 134 4.31 3.41 -17.30
C ASN A 134 2.88 3.96 -17.41
N HIS A 135 2.02 3.62 -16.46
CA HIS A 135 0.67 4.17 -16.36
C HIS A 135 0.67 5.64 -15.93
N SER A 136 1.58 6.01 -15.04
CA SER A 136 1.76 7.36 -14.52
C SER A 136 3.24 7.74 -14.39
N ILE A 137 3.51 9.02 -14.15
CA ILE A 137 4.87 9.51 -13.84
C ILE A 137 5.30 9.24 -12.39
N THR A 138 4.50 8.49 -11.64
CA THR A 138 4.68 8.20 -10.21
C THR A 138 4.66 6.72 -9.90
N ASP A 139 4.78 5.84 -10.90
CA ASP A 139 4.67 4.40 -10.69
C ASP A 139 5.89 3.84 -9.95
N ILE A 140 5.59 3.02 -8.94
CA ILE A 140 6.53 2.11 -8.30
C ILE A 140 5.94 0.71 -8.21
N TYR A 141 6.83 -0.28 -8.19
CA TYR A 141 6.53 -1.68 -7.97
C TYR A 141 6.93 -2.07 -6.56
N THR A 142 6.19 -2.98 -5.95
CA THR A 142 6.56 -3.61 -4.67
C THR A 142 6.76 -5.10 -4.88
N TYR A 143 8.01 -5.56 -4.82
CA TYR A 143 8.39 -6.94 -5.10
C TYR A 143 8.90 -7.64 -3.84
N LEU A 144 8.46 -8.87 -3.64
CA LEU A 144 8.88 -9.76 -2.56
C LEU A 144 9.58 -10.98 -3.19
N PRO A 145 10.93 -10.97 -3.31
CA PRO A 145 11.67 -11.99 -4.03
C PRO A 145 11.50 -13.40 -3.46
N LYS A 146 11.48 -13.52 -2.12
CA LYS A 146 11.34 -14.80 -1.42
C LYS A 146 9.99 -15.46 -1.69
N GLU A 147 8.93 -14.65 -1.73
CA GLU A 147 7.56 -15.11 -1.98
C GLU A 147 7.21 -15.19 -3.48
N GLY A 148 8.01 -14.57 -4.35
CA GLY A 148 7.71 -14.49 -5.78
C GLY A 148 6.46 -13.65 -6.09
N VAL A 149 6.14 -12.67 -5.24
CA VAL A 149 4.93 -11.83 -5.34
C VAL A 149 5.32 -10.39 -5.71
N ILE A 150 4.56 -9.78 -6.62
CA ILE A 150 4.71 -8.36 -6.99
C ILE A 150 3.36 -7.65 -6.95
N TYR A 151 3.33 -6.45 -6.38
CA TYR A 151 2.23 -5.49 -6.52
C TYR A 151 2.66 -4.42 -7.54
N THR A 152 1.87 -4.27 -8.59
CA THR A 152 2.23 -3.48 -9.78
C THR A 152 1.45 -2.16 -9.90
N GLY A 153 0.46 -1.95 -9.02
CA GLY A 153 -0.60 -0.98 -9.28
C GLY A 153 -1.22 -1.23 -10.66
N ASP A 154 -1.47 -0.15 -11.38
CA ASP A 154 -2.06 -0.17 -12.72
C ASP A 154 -1.06 -0.40 -13.85
N SER A 155 0.23 -0.60 -13.55
CA SER A 155 1.24 -0.83 -14.60
C SER A 155 1.06 -2.17 -15.32
N VAL A 156 0.26 -3.08 -14.77
CA VAL A 156 -0.14 -4.35 -15.40
C VAL A 156 -1.66 -4.45 -15.32
N VAL A 157 -2.32 -4.33 -16.46
CA VAL A 157 -3.77 -4.51 -16.63
C VAL A 157 -4.04 -5.78 -17.44
N SER A 158 -5.13 -6.48 -17.13
CA SER A 158 -5.64 -7.62 -17.90
C SER A 158 -6.75 -7.20 -18.87
#